data_AF-A0RYH9-F1
#
_entry.id   AF-A0RYH9-F1
#
_cell.length_a   1.000
_cell.length_b   1.000
_cell.length_c   1.000
_cell.angle_alpha   90.00
_cell.angle_beta   90.00
_cell.angle_gamma   90.00
#
_symmetry.space_group_name_H-M   'P 1'
#
loop_
_entity.id
_entity.type
_entity.pdbx_description
1 polymer ?
#
loop_
_entity_poly.entity_id
_entity_poly.type
_entity_poly.pdbx_seq_one_letter_code
_entity_poly.pdbx_strand_id
1 'polypeptide(L)'
;MRRACPKCGSKKIAEFMYGYPADMEDWLKKIDSGRYHPGGCCVTGHDPKWHCNACSLDFYKLGEVPPWAAEMDAPDGAESPGSR
;
A
#
# COMPACT_ATOMS: atom_id res chain seq x y z
N MET A 1 -7.67 5.81 12.19
CA MET A 1 -7.11 4.94 13.26
C MET A 1 -5.59 4.93 13.11
N ARG A 2 -4.80 5.36 14.12
CA ARG A 2 -3.33 5.45 14.01
C ARG A 2 -2.74 4.04 14.07
N ARG A 3 -2.15 3.59 12.95
CA ARG A 3 -1.41 2.32 12.90
C ARG A 3 -0.05 2.54 13.57
N ALA A 4 0.18 1.89 14.71
CA ALA A 4 1.51 1.79 15.30
C ALA A 4 2.23 0.58 14.67
N CYS A 5 3.56 0.59 14.68
CA CYS A 5 4.34 -0.55 14.20
C CYS A 5 4.04 -1.78 15.06
N PRO A 6 3.66 -2.93 14.47
CA PRO A 6 3.38 -4.15 15.23
C PRO A 6 4.63 -4.75 15.88
N LYS A 7 5.84 -4.43 15.39
CA LYS A 7 7.10 -4.94 15.93
C LYS A 7 7.68 -4.09 17.05
N CYS A 8 7.65 -2.75 16.91
CA CYS A 8 8.33 -1.86 17.87
C CYS A 8 7.42 -0.82 18.54
N GLY A 9 6.12 -0.79 18.22
CA GLY A 9 5.16 0.16 18.80
C GLY A 9 5.32 1.62 18.35
N SER A 10 6.31 1.94 17.52
CA SER A 10 6.54 3.30 17.02
C SER A 10 5.35 3.81 16.18
N LYS A 11 5.10 5.13 16.27
CA LYS A 11 4.12 5.85 15.45
C LYS A 11 4.75 6.52 14.22
N LYS A 12 6.07 6.39 14.03
CA LYS A 12 6.80 6.90 12.86
C LYS A 12 6.60 5.95 11.68
N ILE A 13 5.38 5.94 11.13
CA ILE A 13 4.96 5.08 10.02
C ILE A 13 4.83 5.92 8.76
N ALA A 14 5.50 5.48 7.69
CA ALA A 14 5.37 6.02 6.35
C ALA A 14 4.47 5.12 5.49
N GLU A 15 3.78 5.70 4.51
CA GLU A 15 3.08 4.95 3.46
C GLU A 15 3.97 4.75 2.25
N PHE A 16 3.90 3.59 1.61
CA PHE A 16 4.62 3.39 0.35
C PHE A 16 3.99 4.20 -0.78
N MET A 17 4.83 4.82 -1.60
CA MET A 17 4.46 5.46 -2.86
C MET A 17 5.15 4.74 -4.02
N TYR A 18 4.34 4.10 -4.86
CA TYR A 18 4.80 3.35 -6.03
C TYR A 18 4.58 4.14 -7.32
N GLY A 19 5.26 3.71 -8.37
CA GLY A 19 5.15 4.29 -9.70
C GLY A 19 6.14 5.42 -9.96
N TYR A 20 5.96 6.09 -11.09
CA TYR A 20 6.80 7.21 -11.50
C TYR A 20 6.16 8.53 -11.03
N PRO A 21 6.88 9.38 -10.27
CA PRO A 21 6.33 10.65 -9.83
C PRO A 21 6.18 11.61 -11.02
N ALA A 22 5.01 12.24 -11.12
CA ALA A 22 4.78 13.29 -12.12
C ALA A 22 5.56 14.57 -11.79
N ASP A 23 5.76 14.86 -10.50
CA ASP A 23 6.56 15.97 -9.98
C ASP A 23 7.62 15.40 -9.03
N MET A 24 8.88 15.49 -9.43
CA MET A 24 10.00 14.95 -8.67
C MET A 24 10.33 15.79 -7.43
N GLU A 25 10.11 17.11 -7.46
CA GLU A 25 10.43 17.99 -6.34
C GLU A 25 9.42 17.80 -5.19
N ASP A 26 8.13 17.76 -5.52
CA ASP A 26 7.08 17.44 -4.54
C ASP A 26 7.26 16.02 -3.98
N TRP A 27 7.65 15.07 -4.84
CA TRP A 27 7.97 13.70 -4.39
C TRP A 27 9.10 13.68 -3.36
N LEU A 28 10.22 14.36 -3.63
CA LEU A 28 11.34 14.44 -2.69
C LEU A 28 10.94 15.08 -1.35
N LYS A 29 10.14 16.15 -1.37
CA LYS A 29 9.61 16.79 -0.14
C LYS A 29 8.73 15.84 0.67
N LYS A 30 7.93 15.02 -0.01
CA LYS A 30 7.06 14.01 0.63
C LYS A 30 7.88 12.91 1.31
N ILE A 31 8.94 12.43 0.66
CA ILE A 31 9.88 11.47 1.25
C ILE A 31 10.62 12.07 2.44
N ASP A 32 11.17 13.28 2.30
CA ASP A 32 11.93 13.98 3.37
C ASP A 32 11.08 14.23 4.62
N SER A 33 9.78 14.49 4.45
CA SER A 33 8.85 14.62 5.58
C SER A 33 8.66 13.34 6.41
N GLY A 34 9.16 12.20 5.93
CA GLY A 34 9.04 10.89 6.56
C GLY A 34 7.61 10.32 6.53
N ARG A 35 6.68 10.97 5.81
CA ARG A 35 5.31 10.49 5.63
C ARG A 35 5.19 9.42 4.55
N TYR A 36 6.09 9.43 3.58
CA TYR A 36 6.12 8.48 2.48
C TYR A 36 7.45 7.77 2.40
N HIS A 37 7.42 6.51 1.98
CA HIS A 37 8.58 5.69 1.70
C HIS A 37 8.60 5.35 0.19
N PRO A 38 9.75 5.47 -0.49
CA PRO A 38 9.82 5.17 -1.90
C PRO A 38 9.58 3.69 -2.16
N GLY A 39 8.61 3.38 -3.01
CA GLY A 39 8.36 2.03 -3.53
C GLY A 39 9.04 1.80 -4.88
N GLY A 40 8.75 0.65 -5.47
CA GLY A 40 9.13 0.34 -6.85
C GLY A 40 8.24 1.03 -7.89
N CYS A 41 8.56 0.84 -9.16
CA CYS A 41 7.77 1.37 -10.27
C CYS A 41 6.46 0.60 -10.52
N CYS A 42 6.40 -0.68 -10.14
CA CYS A 42 5.26 -1.55 -10.39
C CYS A 42 4.46 -1.81 -9.10
N VAL A 43 3.14 -1.88 -9.23
CA VAL A 43 2.22 -2.34 -8.18
C VAL A 43 1.70 -3.71 -8.57
N THR A 44 1.91 -4.70 -7.72
CA THR A 44 1.57 -6.11 -7.93
C THR A 44 0.32 -6.53 -7.15
N GLY A 45 -0.14 -5.70 -6.21
CA GLY A 45 -1.27 -6.03 -5.32
C GLY A 45 -0.85 -6.89 -4.11
N HIS A 46 0.42 -7.31 -4.07
CA HIS A 46 1.05 -7.97 -2.92
C HIS A 46 2.20 -7.13 -2.36
N ASP A 47 2.08 -5.80 -2.48
CA ASP A 47 3.11 -4.86 -2.05
C ASP A 47 2.83 -4.37 -0.62
N PRO A 48 3.88 -4.10 0.19
CA PRO A 48 3.68 -3.55 1.51
C PRO A 48 3.02 -2.17 1.45
N LYS A 49 2.12 -1.91 2.39
CA LYS A 49 1.40 -0.62 2.41
C LYS A 49 2.10 0.40 3.29
N TRP A 50 2.78 -0.06 4.34
CA TRP A 50 3.44 0.80 5.31
C TRP A 50 4.88 0.38 5.59
N HIS A 51 5.71 1.37 5.88
CA HIS A 51 7.08 1.23 6.34
C HIS A 51 7.24 1.87 7.72
N CYS A 52 7.92 1.20 8.65
CA CYS A 52 8.26 1.80 9.94
C CYS A 52 9.62 2.50 9.89
N ASN A 53 9.66 3.83 9.93
CA ASN A 53 10.89 4.62 9.94
C ASN A 53 11.77 4.41 11.19
N ALA A 54 11.30 3.68 12.21
CA ALA A 54 12.05 3.44 13.44
C ALA A 54 12.73 2.06 13.51
N CYS A 55 12.16 1.03 12.88
CA CYS A 55 12.71 -0.33 12.91
C CYS A 55 12.77 -1.02 11.55
N SER A 56 12.45 -0.27 10.49
CA SER A 56 12.47 -0.68 9.09
C SER A 56 11.59 -1.89 8.76
N LEU A 57 10.56 -2.15 9.57
CA LEU A 57 9.57 -3.17 9.24
C LEU A 57 8.60 -2.66 8.19
N ASP A 58 8.48 -3.41 7.10
CA ASP A 58 7.42 -3.27 6.10
C ASP A 58 6.24 -4.15 6.47
N PHE A 59 5.01 -3.63 6.34
CA PHE A 59 3.82 -4.37 6.69
C PHE A 59 2.60 -4.03 5.84
N TYR A 60 1.72 -5.02 5.73
CA TYR A 60 0.60 -5.08 4.79
C TYR A 60 -0.72 -4.69 5.46
N LYS A 61 -1.70 -4.36 4.62
CA LYS A 61 -3.09 -4.19 5.07
C LYS A 61 -3.75 -5.56 5.14
N LEU A 62 -4.14 -5.96 6.34
CA LEU A 62 -4.95 -7.15 6.52
C LEU A 62 -6.28 -6.98 5.76
N GLY A 63 -6.64 -7.97 4.94
CA GLY A 63 -7.91 -8.03 4.21
C GLY A 63 -7.96 -7.27 2.88
N GLU A 64 -6.83 -6.87 2.30
CA GLU A 64 -6.81 -6.36 0.93
C GLU A 64 -6.90 -7.55 -0.04
N VAL A 65 -8.12 -7.84 -0.51
CA VAL A 65 -8.36 -8.80 -1.59
C VAL A 65 -8.20 -8.03 -2.90
N PRO A 66 -7.27 -8.40 -3.79
CA PRO A 66 -7.19 -7.75 -5.09
C PRO A 66 -8.53 -7.91 -5.83
N PRO A 67 -8.96 -6.91 -6.63
CA PRO A 67 -10.24 -6.98 -7.35
C PRO A 67 -10.38 -8.27 -8.18
N TRP A 68 -9.28 -8.72 -8.79
CA TRP A 68 -9.24 -9.97 -9.54
C TRP A 68 -9.36 -11.22 -8.67
N ALA A 69 -8.85 -11.21 -7.43
CA ALA A 69 -8.99 -12.36 -6.53
C ALA A 69 -10.42 -12.49 -5.99
N ALA A 70 -11.18 -11.40 -5.91
CA ALA A 70 -12.60 -11.46 -5.55
C ALA A 70 -13.44 -12.17 -6.64
N GLU A 71 -12.98 -12.17 -7.89
CA GLU A 71 -13.64 -12.86 -9.01
C GLU A 71 -13.29 -14.37 -9.05
N MET A 72 -12.14 -14.80 -8.51
CA MET A 72 -11.69 -16.21 -8.52
C MET A 72 -12.27 -17.05 -7.38
N ASP A 73 -12.77 -16.42 -6.32
CA ASP A 73 -13.55 -17.04 -5.23
C ASP A 73 -15.07 -16.93 -5.46
N ALA A 74 -15.51 -16.35 -6.58
CA ALA A 74 -16.92 -16.37 -6.95
C ALA A 74 -17.31 -17.80 -7.38
N PRO A 75 -18.41 -18.38 -6.87
CA PRO A 75 -18.93 -19.63 -7.42
C PRO A 75 -19.20 -19.42 -8.91
N ASP A 76 -18.80 -20.39 -9.75
CA ASP A 76 -19.06 -20.39 -11.19
C ASP A 76 -20.51 -19.96 -11.46
N GLY A 77 -20.70 -18.75 -12.02
CA GLY A 77 -22.00 -18.22 -12.40
C GLY A 77 -22.51 -16.96 -11.67
N ALA A 78 -21.71 -16.29 -10.84
CA ALA A 78 -22.07 -14.95 -10.36
C ALA A 78 -21.89 -13.91 -11.48
N GLU A 79 -22.95 -13.60 -12.21
CA GLU A 79 -22.98 -12.50 -13.18
C GLU A 79 -22.69 -11.17 -12.47
N SER A 80 -21.63 -10.47 -12.91
CA SER A 80 -21.32 -9.11 -12.44
C SER A 80 -22.46 -8.15 -12.78
N PRO A 81 -23.06 -7.43 -11.81
CA PRO A 81 -24.08 -6.43 -12.10
C PRO A 81 -23.39 -5.18 -12.66
N GLY A 82 -23.40 -5.02 -13.98
CA GLY A 82 -23.13 -3.72 -14.58
C GLY A 82 -22.25 -3.75 -15.82
N SER A 83 -22.81 -4.22 -16.93
CA SER A 83 -22.53 -3.61 -18.23
C SER A 83 -23.80 -2.85 -18.63
N ARG A 84 -23.74 -1.52 -18.54
CA ARG A 84 -24.65 -0.62 -19.25
C ARG A 84 -23.83 0.33 -20.08
#